data_AF-A0A9P1PT54-F1
#
_entry.id   AF-A0A9P1PT54-F1
#
_cell.length_a   1.000
_cell.length_b   1.000
_cell.length_c   1.000
_cell.angle_alpha   90.00
_cell.angle_beta   90.00
_cell.angle_gamma   90.00
#
_symmetry.space_group_name_H-M   'P 1'
#
loop_
_entity.id
_entity.type
_entity.pdbx_description
1 polymer ?
#
loop_
_entity_poly.entity_id
_entity_poly.type
_entity_poly.pdbx_seq_one_letter_code
_entity_poly.pdbx_strand_id
1 'polypeptide(L)' 'MDSNELKHVITLLLENVERLQQIEPNAGTEARIWLARKALLDSEERYRGFAE' A
#
# COMPACT_ATOMS: atom_id res chain seq x y z
N MET A 1 -0.27 17.34 -4.70
CA MET A 1 0.21 15.97 -4.61
C MET A 1 -0.33 15.21 -5.79
N ASP A 2 0.52 14.73 -6.68
CA ASP A 2 0.07 13.88 -7.79
C ASP A 2 -0.19 12.43 -7.32
N SER A 3 -0.75 11.61 -8.21
CA SER A 3 -1.10 10.21 -7.92
C SER A 3 0.13 9.39 -7.49
N ASN A 4 1.31 9.66 -8.05
CA ASN A 4 2.52 8.92 -7.75
C ASN A 4 3.11 9.34 -6.39
N GLU A 5 3.11 10.62 -6.07
CA GLU A 5 3.49 11.12 -4.75
C GLU A 5 2.59 10.53 -3.67
N LEU A 6 1.27 10.46 -3.90
CA LEU A 6 0.33 9.86 -2.95
C LEU A 6 0.60 8.38 -2.74
N LYS A 7 0.79 7.61 -3.81
CA LYS A 7 1.18 6.19 -3.73
C LYS A 7 2.47 6.00 -2.94
N HIS A 8 3.46 6.85 -3.17
CA HIS A 8 4.72 6.80 -2.45
C HIS A 8 4.53 7.00 -0.93
N VAL A 9 3.74 8.00 -0.54
CA VAL A 9 3.42 8.22 0.89
C VAL A 9 2.66 7.05 1.49
N ILE A 10 1.70 6.46 0.76
CA ILE A 10 0.98 5.27 1.23
C ILE A 10 1.96 4.11 1.44
N THR A 11 2.91 3.89 0.54
CA THR A 11 3.95 2.86 0.70
C THR A 11 4.78 3.08 1.94
N LEU A 12 5.26 4.31 2.19
CA LEU A 12 6.02 4.65 3.40
C LEU A 12 5.21 4.40 4.68
N LEU A 13 3.92 4.72 4.68
CA LEU A 13 3.03 4.46 5.81
C LEU A 13 2.82 2.97 6.03
N LEU A 14 2.66 2.18 4.96
CA LEU A 14 2.52 0.73 5.06
C LEU A 14 3.76 0.07 5.65
N GLU A 15 4.97 0.48 5.23
CA GLU A 15 6.22 -0.02 5.81
C GLU A 15 6.30 0.26 7.32
N ASN A 16 5.88 1.45 7.75
CA ASN A 16 5.87 1.79 9.17
C ASN A 16 4.88 0.93 9.96
N VAL A 17 3.67 0.73 9.43
CA VAL A 17 2.66 -0.11 10.07
C VAL A 17 3.11 -1.57 10.12
N GLU A 18 3.79 -2.07 9.09
CA GLU A 18 4.37 -3.42 9.11
C GLU A 18 5.44 -3.58 10.17
N ARG A 19 6.33 -2.59 10.35
CA ARG A 19 7.32 -2.61 11.44
C ARG A 19 6.63 -2.67 12.80
N LEU A 20 5.55 -1.91 12.99
CA LEU A 20 4.75 -1.95 14.23
C LEU A 20 4.08 -3.31 14.42
N GLN A 21 3.54 -3.91 13.35
CA GLN A 21 2.89 -5.22 13.38
C GLN A 21 3.84 -6.36 13.81
N GLN A 22 5.15 -6.23 13.57
CA GLN A 22 6.16 -7.18 14.08
C GLN A 22 6.37 -7.08 15.59
N ILE A 23 6.12 -5.91 16.18
CA ILE A 23 6.29 -5.67 17.62
C ILE A 23 4.99 -6.06 18.35
N GLU A 24 3.85 -5.61 17.82
CA GLU A 24 2.53 -5.87 18.38
C GLU A 24 1.56 -6.32 17.26
N PRO A 25 1.37 -7.64 17.11
CA PRO A 25 0.49 -8.16 16.08
C PRO A 25 -0.98 -7.79 16.31
N ASN A 26 -1.59 -7.15 15.32
CA ASN A 26 -3.01 -6.86 15.27
C ASN A 26 -3.65 -7.39 13.97
N ALA A 27 -4.56 -8.36 14.08
CA ALA A 27 -5.20 -8.97 12.91
C ALA A 27 -6.01 -7.97 12.06
N GLY A 28 -6.62 -6.96 12.69
CA GLY A 28 -7.32 -5.90 11.97
C GLY A 28 -6.38 -4.98 11.19
N THR A 29 -5.19 -4.73 11.71
CA THR A 29 -4.13 -3.98 11.02
C THR A 29 -3.60 -4.78 9.82
N GLU A 30 -3.36 -6.07 10.00
CA GLU A 30 -2.91 -6.98 8.93
C GLU A 30 -3.90 -7.01 7.74
N ALA A 31 -5.20 -7.11 8.03
CA ALA A 31 -6.23 -7.05 7.00
C ALA A 31 -6.22 -5.71 6.21
N ARG A 32 -5.97 -4.59 6.89
CA ARG A 32 -5.87 -3.27 6.25
C ARG A 32 -4.59 -3.11 5.43
N ILE A 33 -3.46 -3.63 5.91
CA ILE A 33 -2.20 -3.69 5.14
C ILE A 33 -2.45 -4.47 3.84
N TRP A 34 -3.10 -5.64 3.92
CA TRP A 34 -3.42 -6.46 2.76
C TRP A 34 -4.29 -5.71 1.73
N LEU A 35 -5.37 -5.07 2.19
CA LEU A 35 -6.25 -4.28 1.33
C LEU A 35 -5.52 -3.13 0.63
N ALA A 36 -4.66 -2.41 1.36
CA ALA A 36 -3.91 -1.30 0.81
C ALA A 36 -2.88 -1.75 -0.24
N ARG A 37 -2.14 -2.84 0.03
CA ARG A 37 -1.19 -3.43 -0.93
C ARG A 37 -1.89 -3.88 -2.21
N LYS A 38 -3.05 -4.53 -2.09
CA LYS A 38 -3.85 -4.93 -3.25
C LYS A 38 -4.28 -3.72 -4.09
N ALA A 39 -4.81 -2.68 -3.44
CA ALA A 39 -5.24 -1.46 -4.14
C ALA A 39 -4.08 -0.75 -4.86
N LEU A 40 -2.87 -0.74 -4.27
CA LEU A 40 -1.68 -0.19 -4.92
C LEU A 40 -1.31 -0.98 -6.18
N LEU A 41 -1.25 -2.31 -6.10
CA LEU A 41 -0.94 -3.19 -7.24
C LEU A 41 -1.95 -3.04 -8.37
N ASP A 42 -3.25 -3.11 -8.05
CA ASP A 42 -4.34 -2.93 -9.03
C ASP A 42 -4.23 -1.54 -9.71
N SER A 43 -3.81 -0.52 -8.95
CA SER A 43 -3.60 0.81 -9.52
C SER A 43 -2.41 0.84 -10.49
N GLU A 44 -1.31 0.17 -10.18
CA GLU A 44 -0.10 0.13 -11.03
C GLU A 44 -0.33 -0.67 -12.32
N GLU A 45 -1.00 -1.81 -12.22
CA GLU A 45 -1.37 -2.63 -13.39
C GLU A 45 -2.29 -1.86 -14.34
N ARG A 46 -3.28 -1.14 -13.80
CA ARG A 46 -4.17 -0.29 -14.60
C ARG A 46 -3.40 0.79 -15.37
N TYR A 47 -2.39 1.43 -14.78
CA TYR A 47 -1.58 2.42 -15.52
C TYR A 47 -0.67 1.79 -16.58
N ARG A 48 -0.14 0.59 -16.34
CA ARG A 48 0.69 -0.12 -17.34
C ARG A 48 -0.12 -0.53 -18.58
N GLY A 49 -1.38 -0.94 -18.41
CA GLY A 49 -2.27 -1.30 -19.51
C GLY A 49 -2.73 -0.13 -20.40
N PHE A 50 -2.48 1.12 -20.01
CA PHE A 50 -2.72 2.32 -20.84
C PHE A 50 -1.45 2.85 -21.51
N ALA A 51 -0.30 2.21 -21.30
CA ALA A 51 1.00 2.66 -21.81
C ALA A 51 1.52 1.83 -23.01
N GLU A 52 0.71 0.90 -23.54
CA GLU A 52 0.94 0.16 -24.79
C GLU A 52 0.05 0.72 -25.92
#